data_AF-A0A7X8Q939-F1
#
_entry.id   AF-A0A7X8Q939-F1
#
_cell.length_a   1.000
_cell.length_b   1.000
_cell.length_c   1.000
_cell.angle_alpha   90.00
_cell.angle_beta   90.00
_cell.angle_gamma   90.00
#
_symmetry.space_group_name_H-M   'P 1'
#
loop_
_entity.id
_entity.type
_entity.pdbx_description
1 polymer ?
#
loop_
_entity_poly.entity_id
_entity_poly.type
_entity_poly.pdbx_seq_one_letter_code
_entity_poly.pdbx_strand_id
1 'polypeptide(L)'
;MKKIIIVIFLAITYFAQAQELPSIPANGFAFSLGSKFTIKLVPTDSVNFDYSVIAFEPFEEIIDTRKKEELFEEKGQDSTIAFYFCMGTRGETEEERDENMRILLIIKNYSKEILSYTSEIQLEEDGEYEETSNVGTFPGAMTTEIWPYMIYSIGLSEFRKYSSDEKE
;
A
#
# COMPACT_ATOMS: atom_id res chain seq x y z
N MET A 1 -38.80 -20.24 12.49
CA MET A 1 -38.06 -20.63 11.27
C MET A 1 -37.87 -19.49 10.26
N LYS A 2 -38.85 -18.58 10.04
CA LYS A 2 -38.67 -17.43 9.11
C LYS A 2 -37.66 -16.35 9.54
N LYS A 3 -37.38 -16.20 10.84
CA LYS A 3 -36.43 -15.17 11.34
C LYS A 3 -34.96 -15.58 11.28
N ILE A 4 -34.64 -16.88 11.18
CA ILE A 4 -33.25 -17.36 11.07
C ILE A 4 -32.70 -17.17 9.64
N ILE A 5 -33.58 -17.21 8.63
CA ILE A 5 -33.18 -17.04 7.23
C ILE A 5 -32.71 -15.60 6.93
N ILE A 6 -33.23 -14.59 7.64
CA ILE A 6 -32.85 -13.18 7.44
C ILE A 6 -31.44 -12.89 7.97
N VAL A 7 -31.01 -13.58 9.04
CA VAL A 7 -29.65 -13.40 9.60
C VAL A 7 -28.58 -14.00 8.69
N ILE A 8 -28.90 -15.08 7.98
CA ILE A 8 -27.97 -15.72 7.04
C ILE A 8 -27.73 -14.83 5.80
N PHE A 9 -28.74 -14.07 5.35
CA PHE A 9 -28.60 -13.16 4.21
C PHE A 9 -27.75 -11.92 4.52
N LEU A 10 -27.73 -11.47 5.78
CA LEU A 10 -26.90 -10.34 6.23
C LEU A 10 -25.41 -10.71 6.38
N ALA A 11 -25.09 -11.99 6.59
CA ALA A 11 -23.70 -12.44 6.65
C ALA A 11 -23.06 -12.54 5.25
N ILE A 12 -23.84 -12.74 4.18
CA ILE A 12 -23.31 -12.91 2.81
C ILE A 12 -22.88 -11.57 2.21
N THR A 13 -23.46 -10.45 2.64
CA THR A 13 -23.04 -9.12 2.16
C THR A 13 -21.71 -8.64 2.75
N TYR A 14 -21.24 -9.23 3.85
CA TYR A 14 -19.93 -8.88 4.44
C TYR A 14 -18.74 -9.55 3.74
N PHE A 15 -18.95 -10.53 2.86
CA PHE A 15 -17.88 -11.22 2.14
C PHE A 15 -17.66 -10.73 0.70
N ALA A 16 -18.40 -9.72 0.23
CA ALA A 16 -18.35 -9.25 -1.16
C ALA A 16 -17.19 -8.28 -1.48
N GLN A 17 -16.22 -8.11 -0.57
CA GLN A 17 -14.99 -7.34 -0.80
C GLN A 17 -13.75 -8.23 -0.93
N ALA A 18 -13.90 -9.55 -1.04
CA ALA A 18 -12.80 -10.41 -1.44
C ALA A 18 -12.54 -10.23 -2.93
N GLN A 19 -11.72 -9.23 -3.28
CA GLN A 19 -11.13 -9.16 -4.61
C GLN A 19 -10.48 -10.52 -4.90
N GLU A 20 -10.91 -11.22 -5.97
CA GLU A 20 -10.27 -12.49 -6.33
C GLU A 20 -8.79 -12.21 -6.59
N LEU A 21 -7.93 -12.80 -5.76
CA LEU A 21 -6.49 -12.72 -5.90
C LEU A 21 -5.99 -13.88 -6.80
N PRO A 22 -5.09 -13.63 -7.75
CA PRO A 22 -4.60 -12.31 -8.15
C PRO A 22 -5.65 -11.51 -8.91
N SER A 23 -5.66 -10.18 -8.73
CA SER A 23 -6.56 -9.31 -9.48
C SER A 23 -6.22 -9.31 -10.98
N ILE A 24 -7.19 -8.93 -11.82
CA ILE A 24 -6.90 -8.58 -13.22
C ILE A 24 -5.93 -7.38 -13.21
N PRO A 25 -4.89 -7.38 -14.07
CA PRO A 25 -3.99 -6.24 -14.17
C PRO A 25 -4.75 -4.95 -14.49
N ALA A 26 -4.43 -3.88 -13.78
CA ALA A 26 -4.98 -2.54 -14.03
C ALA A 26 -3.93 -1.47 -13.72
N ASN A 27 -4.21 -0.24 -14.16
CA ASN A 27 -3.32 0.90 -14.00
C ASN A 27 -3.43 1.58 -12.63
N GLY A 28 -4.28 1.09 -11.73
CA GLY A 28 -4.38 1.65 -10.38
C GLY A 28 -5.36 0.91 -9.49
N PHE A 29 -5.07 0.95 -8.20
CA PHE A 29 -5.88 0.43 -7.11
C PHE A 29 -5.73 1.35 -5.91
N ALA A 30 -6.73 1.31 -5.03
CA ALA A 30 -6.71 2.01 -3.76
C ALA A 30 -6.66 1.02 -2.59
N PHE A 31 -5.96 1.42 -1.53
CA PHE A 31 -5.72 0.61 -0.34
C PHE A 31 -6.06 1.42 0.89
N SER A 32 -6.88 0.86 1.79
CA SER A 32 -7.22 1.51 3.06
C SER A 32 -6.05 1.47 4.03
N LEU A 33 -6.00 2.43 4.96
CA LEU A 33 -5.10 2.37 6.11
C LEU A 33 -5.30 1.06 6.87
N GLY A 34 -4.20 0.50 7.35
CA GLY A 34 -4.18 -0.80 8.02
C GLY A 34 -4.22 -1.95 7.02
N SER A 35 -3.52 -1.81 5.89
CA SER A 35 -3.41 -2.86 4.88
C SER A 35 -1.96 -3.24 4.63
N LYS A 36 -1.77 -4.52 4.34
CA LYS A 36 -0.54 -5.08 3.79
C LYS A 36 -0.89 -5.71 2.46
N PHE A 37 -0.14 -5.35 1.43
CA PHE A 37 -0.43 -5.83 0.09
C PHE A 37 0.85 -6.01 -0.74
N THR A 38 0.77 -6.85 -1.76
CA THR A 38 1.85 -7.07 -2.71
C THR A 38 1.27 -6.99 -4.11
N ILE A 39 1.93 -6.19 -4.95
CA ILE A 39 1.58 -6.06 -6.36
C ILE A 39 2.61 -6.78 -7.23
N LYS A 40 2.17 -7.28 -8.37
CA LYS A 40 3.03 -7.82 -9.42
C LYS A 40 2.93 -6.95 -10.66
N LEU A 41 4.07 -6.43 -11.09
CA LEU A 41 4.17 -5.58 -12.27
C LEU A 41 3.95 -6.39 -13.55
N VAL A 42 3.18 -5.84 -14.47
CA VAL A 42 2.88 -6.41 -15.78
C VAL A 42 3.24 -5.35 -16.83
N PRO A 43 4.35 -5.53 -17.56
CA PRO A 43 4.76 -4.55 -18.57
C PRO A 43 3.68 -4.38 -19.64
N THR A 44 3.28 -3.15 -19.90
CA THR A 44 2.38 -2.80 -21.01
C THR A 44 3.18 -2.35 -22.23
N ASP A 45 4.35 -1.76 -22.00
CA ASP A 45 5.36 -1.46 -23.01
C ASP A 45 6.79 -1.52 -22.41
N SER A 46 7.76 -0.84 -23.04
CA SER A 46 9.16 -0.81 -22.58
C SER A 46 9.41 0.02 -21.31
N VAL A 47 8.47 0.89 -20.93
CA VAL A 47 8.57 1.89 -19.86
C VAL A 47 7.45 1.71 -18.84
N ASN A 48 6.23 1.43 -19.27
CA ASN A 48 5.02 1.45 -18.44
C ASN A 48 4.60 0.06 -17.95
N PHE A 49 3.91 0.06 -16.81
CA PHE A 49 3.38 -1.14 -16.18
C PHE A 49 1.94 -0.93 -15.73
N ASP A 50 1.11 -1.93 -16.00
CA ASP A 50 -0.04 -2.22 -15.16
C ASP A 50 0.40 -3.13 -14.01
N TYR A 51 -0.48 -3.39 -13.04
CA TYR A 51 -0.19 -4.36 -12.00
C TYR A 51 -1.40 -5.16 -11.55
N SER A 52 -1.14 -6.36 -11.06
CA SER A 52 -2.10 -7.17 -10.31
C SER A 52 -1.80 -7.09 -8.83
N VAL A 53 -2.82 -6.97 -7.99
CA VAL A 53 -2.72 -7.27 -6.55
C VAL A 53 -2.67 -8.78 -6.41
N ILE A 54 -1.58 -9.32 -5.85
CA ILE A 54 -1.34 -10.76 -5.72
C ILE A 54 -1.44 -11.26 -4.27
N ALA A 55 -1.34 -10.35 -3.30
CA ALA A 55 -1.58 -10.60 -1.89
C ALA A 55 -2.18 -9.35 -1.27
N PHE A 56 -3.17 -9.53 -0.39
CA PHE A 56 -3.80 -8.45 0.37
C PHE A 56 -4.29 -9.04 1.69
N GLU A 57 -3.92 -8.41 2.80
CA GLU A 57 -4.40 -8.77 4.13
C GLU A 57 -4.54 -7.52 5.01
N PRO A 58 -5.51 -7.50 5.96
CA PRO A 58 -5.56 -6.48 7.00
C PRO A 58 -4.29 -6.48 7.84
N PHE A 59 -3.86 -5.29 8.26
CA PHE A 59 -2.66 -5.07 9.07
C PHE A 59 -2.93 -3.96 10.10
N GLU A 60 -3.41 -4.33 11.27
CA GLU A 60 -3.84 -3.39 12.32
C GLU A 60 -2.72 -3.05 13.34
N GLU A 61 -1.51 -3.57 13.12
CA GLU A 61 -0.40 -3.36 14.04
C GLU A 61 0.19 -1.95 13.91
N ILE A 62 0.46 -1.32 15.06
CA ILE A 62 1.27 -0.10 15.14
C ILE A 62 2.74 -0.50 15.22
N ILE A 63 3.52 -0.10 14.23
CA ILE A 63 4.92 -0.54 14.15
C ILE A 63 5.88 0.39 14.88
N ASP A 64 6.99 -0.15 15.39
CA ASP A 64 8.16 0.65 15.77
C ASP A 64 9.01 0.92 14.53
N THR A 65 9.12 2.18 14.13
CA THR A 65 9.88 2.62 12.95
C THR A 65 11.38 2.28 12.99
N ARG A 66 11.92 1.93 14.16
CA ARG A 66 13.29 1.43 14.34
C ARG A 66 13.45 -0.03 13.92
N LYS A 67 12.34 -0.78 13.83
CA LYS A 67 12.30 -2.22 13.51
C LYS A 67 11.62 -2.54 12.18
N LYS A 68 11.34 -1.51 11.35
CA LYS A 68 10.60 -1.69 10.09
C LYS A 68 11.26 -2.67 9.10
N GLU A 69 12.57 -2.91 9.22
CA GLU A 69 13.27 -3.90 8.39
C GLU A 69 12.77 -5.34 8.64
N GLU A 70 12.23 -5.61 9.83
CA GLU A 70 11.67 -6.92 10.21
C GLU A 70 10.34 -7.23 9.49
N LEU A 71 9.69 -6.22 8.87
CA LEU A 71 8.41 -6.38 8.17
C LEU A 71 8.52 -7.13 6.84
N PHE A 72 9.70 -7.14 6.24
CA PHE A 72 9.89 -7.67 4.89
C PHE A 72 10.82 -8.87 4.89
N GLU A 73 10.51 -9.83 4.05
CA GLU A 73 11.45 -10.90 3.73
C GLU A 73 12.65 -10.31 2.96
N GLU A 74 13.83 -10.87 3.19
CA GLU A 74 15.06 -10.45 2.50
C GLU A 74 14.93 -10.62 0.97
N LYS A 75 14.23 -11.68 0.54
CA LYS A 75 13.98 -12.00 -0.87
C LYS A 75 12.49 -12.18 -1.09
N GLY A 76 11.93 -11.37 -2.00
CA GLY A 76 10.57 -11.53 -2.49
C GLY A 76 10.52 -12.19 -3.87
N GLN A 77 9.30 -12.30 -4.39
CA GLN A 77 9.07 -12.77 -5.75
C GLN A 77 9.57 -11.73 -6.79
N ASP A 78 10.11 -12.20 -7.91
CA ASP A 78 10.57 -11.31 -8.97
C ASP A 78 9.42 -10.46 -9.55
N SER A 79 9.74 -9.22 -9.92
CA SER A 79 8.79 -8.22 -10.43
C SER A 79 7.62 -7.90 -9.49
N THR A 80 7.82 -8.04 -8.17
CA THR A 80 6.82 -7.61 -7.18
C THR A 80 7.29 -6.45 -6.32
N ILE A 81 6.32 -5.76 -5.74
CA ILE A 81 6.54 -4.71 -4.75
C ILE A 81 5.60 -4.99 -3.58
N ALA A 82 6.15 -5.05 -2.38
CA ALA A 82 5.40 -5.27 -1.15
C ALA A 82 5.23 -3.96 -0.39
N PHE A 83 4.06 -3.78 0.22
CA PHE A 83 3.64 -2.56 0.88
C PHE A 83 3.05 -2.85 2.25
N TYR A 84 3.31 -1.94 3.19
CA TYR A 84 2.58 -1.79 4.43
C TYR A 84 2.07 -0.36 4.50
N PHE A 85 0.75 -0.17 4.53
CA PHE A 85 0.12 1.12 4.75
C PHE A 85 -0.51 1.13 6.14
N CYS A 86 0.18 1.73 7.11
CA CYS A 86 -0.08 1.50 8.54
C CYS A 86 0.30 2.71 9.41
N MET A 87 -0.06 2.63 10.69
CA MET A 87 0.47 3.54 11.70
C MET A 87 1.83 3.06 12.18
N GLY A 88 2.73 3.99 12.47
CA GLY A 88 3.96 3.69 13.18
C GLY A 88 4.42 4.81 14.08
N THR A 89 5.30 4.45 15.00
CA THR A 89 5.79 5.35 16.03
C THR A 89 7.26 5.05 16.37
N ARG A 90 7.82 5.81 17.33
CA ARG A 90 9.11 5.58 17.97
C ARG A 90 9.09 6.17 19.38
N GLY A 91 9.86 5.58 20.28
CA GLY A 91 9.95 6.03 21.67
C GLY A 91 10.15 4.87 22.61
N GLU A 92 10.61 5.14 23.82
CA GLU A 92 10.68 4.17 24.92
C GLU A 92 9.49 4.34 25.88
N THR A 93 9.00 5.58 26.03
CA THR A 93 7.84 5.90 26.86
C THR A 93 6.54 5.94 26.04
N GLU A 94 5.39 5.90 26.71
CA GLU A 94 4.08 6.04 26.07
C GLU A 94 3.90 7.44 25.47
N GLU A 95 4.25 8.49 26.22
CA GLU A 95 4.22 9.89 25.76
C GLU A 95 5.03 10.10 24.48
N GLU A 96 6.27 9.58 24.43
CA GLU A 96 7.09 9.65 23.22
C GLU A 96 6.43 8.94 22.03
N ARG A 97 5.80 7.78 22.27
CA ARG A 97 5.13 7.04 21.21
C ARG A 97 3.89 7.76 20.70
N ASP A 98 3.15 8.44 21.56
CA ASP A 98 1.97 9.18 21.15
C ASP A 98 2.36 10.41 20.32
N GLU A 99 3.38 11.15 20.74
CA GLU A 99 3.88 12.33 20.01
C GLU A 99 4.51 11.99 18.64
N ASN A 100 5.11 10.80 18.53
CA ASN A 100 5.76 10.32 17.32
C ASN A 100 4.85 9.48 16.41
N MET A 101 3.54 9.38 16.70
CA MET A 101 2.61 8.62 15.86
C MET A 101 2.49 9.22 14.45
N ARG A 102 2.70 8.41 13.41
CA ARG A 102 2.64 8.84 12.01
C ARG A 102 1.95 7.79 11.15
N ILE A 103 1.38 8.22 10.03
CA ILE A 103 0.95 7.32 8.95
C ILE A 103 2.16 7.03 8.08
N LEU A 104 2.32 5.75 7.70
CA LEU A 104 3.46 5.25 6.96
C LEU A 104 2.99 4.44 5.75
N LEU A 105 3.63 4.68 4.60
CA LEU A 105 3.65 3.74 3.49
C LEU A 105 5.09 3.21 3.39
N ILE A 106 5.26 1.93 3.71
CA ILE A 106 6.57 1.28 3.69
C ILE A 106 6.59 0.32 2.52
N ILE A 107 7.60 0.46 1.69
CA ILE A 107 7.66 -0.15 0.37
C ILE A 107 8.95 -0.96 0.26
N LYS A 108 8.84 -2.19 -0.24
CA LYS A 108 9.99 -3.02 -0.62
C LYS A 108 9.84 -3.45 -2.06
N ASN A 109 10.73 -2.98 -2.93
CA ASN A 109 10.74 -3.32 -4.35
C ASN A 109 11.67 -4.51 -4.60
N TYR A 110 11.07 -5.64 -4.99
CA TYR A 110 11.78 -6.87 -5.35
C TYR A 110 12.03 -7.00 -6.86
N SER A 111 11.61 -6.01 -7.65
CA SER A 111 11.95 -5.92 -9.07
C SER A 111 13.36 -5.37 -9.29
N LYS A 112 13.84 -5.48 -10.53
CA LYS A 112 15.12 -4.91 -10.99
C LYS A 112 14.99 -3.47 -11.48
N GLU A 113 13.77 -2.93 -11.51
CA GLU A 113 13.46 -1.64 -12.11
C GLU A 113 13.45 -0.56 -11.04
N ILE A 114 14.05 0.59 -11.34
CA ILE A 114 13.80 1.83 -10.61
C ILE A 114 12.47 2.37 -11.14
N LEU A 115 11.52 2.66 -10.25
CA LEU A 115 10.16 2.97 -10.64
C LEU A 115 9.73 4.31 -10.07
N SER A 116 9.08 5.13 -10.89
CA SER A 116 8.17 6.18 -10.43
C SER A 116 6.73 5.69 -10.55
N TYR A 117 5.85 6.29 -9.76
CA TYR A 117 4.42 6.04 -9.76
C TYR A 117 3.70 7.30 -9.30
N THR A 118 2.40 7.35 -9.55
CA THR A 118 1.50 8.38 -9.03
C THR A 118 0.91 7.87 -7.72
N SER A 119 0.91 8.73 -6.70
CA SER A 119 0.34 8.45 -5.38
C SER A 119 -0.71 9.50 -5.05
N GLU A 120 -1.89 9.07 -4.67
CA GLU A 120 -2.99 9.95 -4.26
C GLU A 120 -3.47 9.54 -2.87
N ILE A 121 -3.84 10.50 -2.02
CA ILE A 121 -4.24 10.25 -0.64
C ILE A 121 -5.65 10.78 -0.38
N GLN A 122 -6.39 10.07 0.46
CA GLN A 122 -7.72 10.47 0.90
C GLN A 122 -7.66 10.90 2.37
N LEU A 123 -7.91 12.20 2.62
CA LEU A 123 -7.78 12.80 3.97
C LEU A 123 -9.06 12.77 4.80
N GLU A 124 -10.21 12.57 4.16
CA GLU A 124 -11.53 12.48 4.79
C GLU A 124 -12.16 11.11 4.51
N GLU A 125 -12.94 10.58 5.44
CA GLU A 125 -13.71 9.34 5.21
C GLU A 125 -14.67 9.57 4.04
N ASP A 126 -14.57 8.73 2.99
CA ASP A 126 -15.29 8.87 1.72
C ASP A 126 -15.03 10.19 0.95
N GLY A 127 -13.91 10.87 1.25
CA GLY A 127 -13.48 12.09 0.56
C GLY A 127 -12.87 11.86 -0.82
N GLU A 128 -12.48 12.95 -1.49
CA GLU A 128 -11.77 12.89 -2.76
C GLU A 128 -10.30 12.49 -2.58
N TYR A 129 -9.70 11.95 -3.65
CA TYR A 129 -8.28 11.67 -3.71
C TYR A 129 -7.52 12.92 -4.18
N GLU A 130 -6.42 13.23 -3.49
CA GLU A 130 -5.51 14.31 -3.84
C GLU A 130 -4.10 13.76 -4.09
N GLU A 131 -3.47 14.17 -5.19
CA GLU A 131 -2.10 13.76 -5.51
C GLU A 131 -1.12 14.19 -4.42
N THR A 132 -0.21 13.29 -4.06
CA THR A 132 0.89 13.56 -3.13
C THR A 132 2.22 13.20 -3.78
N SER A 133 3.29 13.90 -3.38
CA SER A 133 4.62 13.63 -3.90
C SER A 133 5.21 12.36 -3.28
N ASN A 134 5.81 11.52 -4.13
CA ASN A 134 6.61 10.37 -3.71
C ASN A 134 8.01 10.43 -4.31
N VAL A 135 8.89 9.57 -3.80
CA VAL A 135 10.29 9.46 -4.27
C VAL A 135 10.51 8.28 -5.21
N GLY A 136 9.43 7.62 -5.63
CA GLY A 136 9.48 6.34 -6.33
C GLY A 136 10.04 5.21 -5.47
N THR A 137 10.43 4.11 -6.12
CA THR A 137 10.99 2.95 -5.45
C THR A 137 12.18 2.34 -6.19
N PHE A 138 13.16 1.87 -5.44
CA PHE A 138 14.46 1.45 -5.96
C PHE A 138 14.68 -0.06 -5.76
N PRO A 139 15.32 -0.77 -6.72
CA PRO A 139 15.55 -2.21 -6.64
C PRO A 139 16.20 -2.63 -5.33
N GLY A 140 15.56 -3.54 -4.61
CA GLY A 140 16.05 -4.08 -3.34
C GLY A 140 16.05 -3.09 -2.16
N ALA A 141 15.73 -1.82 -2.38
CA ALA A 141 15.66 -0.83 -1.32
C ALA A 141 14.32 -0.90 -0.59
N MET A 142 14.35 -0.51 0.68
CA MET A 142 13.15 -0.20 1.44
C MET A 142 12.96 1.31 1.44
N THR A 143 11.81 1.77 0.94
CA THR A 143 11.40 3.18 0.98
C THR A 143 10.34 3.35 2.06
N THR A 144 10.28 4.54 2.68
CA THR A 144 9.23 4.88 3.63
C THR A 144 8.75 6.30 3.38
N GLU A 145 7.47 6.44 3.06
CA GLU A 145 6.78 7.73 3.04
C GLU A 145 6.07 7.91 4.39
N ILE A 146 6.05 9.16 4.89
CA ILE A 146 5.63 9.48 6.26
C ILE A 146 4.76 10.72 6.25
N TRP A 147 3.57 10.62 6.84
CA TRP A 147 2.65 11.75 6.98
C TRP A 147 2.35 12.07 8.44
N PRO A 148 2.33 13.37 8.83
CA PRO A 148 1.99 13.82 10.18
C PRO A 148 0.49 13.96 10.43
N TYR A 149 -0.34 13.61 9.44
CA TYR A 149 -1.80 13.72 9.48
C TYR A 149 -2.43 12.38 9.08
N MET A 150 -3.72 12.22 9.42
CA MET A 150 -4.49 11.03 9.10
C MET A 150 -4.69 10.90 7.59
N ILE A 151 -4.54 9.69 7.08
CA ILE A 151 -4.90 9.31 5.71
C ILE A 151 -5.75 8.05 5.82
N TYR A 152 -6.91 8.04 5.20
CA TYR A 152 -7.85 6.92 5.24
C TYR A 152 -7.52 5.86 4.19
N SER A 153 -7.09 6.31 3.01
CA SER A 153 -6.71 5.42 1.92
C SER A 153 -5.67 6.06 1.00
N ILE A 154 -4.95 5.22 0.27
CA ILE A 154 -3.96 5.61 -0.71
C ILE A 154 -4.25 4.95 -2.07
N GLY A 155 -4.29 5.76 -3.12
CA GLY A 155 -4.32 5.33 -4.51
C GLY A 155 -2.90 5.24 -5.06
N LEU A 156 -2.58 4.13 -5.74
CA LEU A 156 -1.29 3.93 -6.39
C LEU A 156 -1.52 3.57 -7.86
N SER A 157 -0.94 4.35 -8.78
CA SER A 157 -1.18 4.23 -10.22
C SER A 157 0.05 4.58 -11.05
N GLU A 158 -0.04 4.37 -12.37
CA GLU A 158 0.94 4.88 -13.34
C GLU A 158 2.40 4.49 -13.08
N PHE A 159 2.63 3.24 -12.66
CA PHE A 159 3.99 2.71 -12.47
C PHE A 159 4.75 2.73 -13.81
N ARG A 160 5.93 3.36 -13.78
CA ARG A 160 6.80 3.48 -14.95
C ARG A 160 8.27 3.41 -14.55
N LYS A 161 9.13 2.98 -15.47
CA LYS A 161 10.58 3.04 -15.28
C LYS A 161 10.99 4.50 -15.06
N TYR A 162 11.77 4.73 -14.01
CA TYR A 162 12.33 6.05 -13.74
C TYR A 162 13.29 6.42 -14.89
N SER A 163 13.00 7.52 -15.57
CA SER A 163 13.88 8.13 -16.56
C SER A 163 14.27 9.52 -16.07
N SER A 164 15.57 9.83 -16.09
CA SER A 164 16.11 11.14 -15.72
C SER A 164 15.77 12.26 -16.72
N ASP A 165 14.98 11.97 -17.75
CA ASP A 165 14.69 12.89 -18.85
C ASP A 165 13.52 13.85 -18.57
N GLU A 166 12.78 13.67 -17.47
CA GLU A 166 11.83 14.65 -16.98
C GLU A 166 12.57 15.69 -16.11
N LYS A 167 13.17 16.69 -16.78
CA LYS A 167 13.57 17.96 -16.15
C LYS A 167 12.33 18.82 -15.93
N GLU A 168 12.25 19.36 -14.72
CA GLU A 168 11.48 20.53 -14.24
C GLU A 168 10.52 21.24 -15.22
#